data_AF-A0A448MIS7-F1
#
_entry.id   AF-A0A448MIS7-F1
#
_cell.length_a   1.000
_cell.length_b   1.000
_cell.length_c   1.000
_cell.angle_alpha   90.00
_cell.angle_beta   90.00
_cell.angle_gamma   90.00
#
_symmetry.space_group_name_H-M   'P 1'
#
loop_
_entity.id
_entity.type
_entity.pdbx_description
1 polymer ?
#
loop_
_entity_poly.entity_id
_entity_poly.type
_entity_poly.pdbx_seq_one_letter_code
_entity_poly.pdbx_strand_id
1 'polypeptide(L)'
;MIFKTLDECYEYAYSLLESDGYFNDESSGLSTYLQHHSETVISVMKEKGYDGPLSFEGGYYNERGALYWLFDENRMDRDKAIELTNKWVKSQQEIE
;
A
#
# COMPACT_ATOMS: atom_id res chain seq x y z
N MET A 1 -17.47 -9.72 3.51
CA MET A 1 -16.30 -8.96 4.00
C MET A 1 -15.63 -9.83 5.06
N ILE A 2 -14.43 -10.35 4.82
CA ILE A 2 -13.69 -11.08 5.84
C ILE A 2 -13.02 -9.99 6.69
N PHE A 3 -13.36 -9.92 7.98
CA PHE A 3 -12.65 -9.04 8.91
C PHE A 3 -11.26 -9.62 9.11
N LYS A 4 -10.25 -8.96 8.53
CA LYS A 4 -8.85 -9.28 8.77
C LYS A 4 -8.42 -8.64 10.09
N THR A 5 -7.70 -9.39 10.90
CA THR A 5 -6.89 -8.86 12.00
C THR A 5 -5.75 -8.00 11.44
N LEU A 6 -5.16 -7.14 12.27
CA LEU A 6 -4.05 -6.30 11.85
C LEU A 6 -2.85 -7.14 11.37
N ASP A 7 -2.58 -8.27 12.03
CA ASP A 7 -1.52 -9.20 11.63
C ASP A 7 -1.80 -9.80 10.24
N GLU A 8 -3.04 -10.21 9.95
CA GLU A 8 -3.42 -10.67 8.61
C GLU A 8 -3.30 -9.57 7.54
N CYS A 9 -3.53 -8.30 7.90
CA CYS A 9 -3.27 -7.18 7.01
C CYS A 9 -1.77 -6.99 6.77
N TYR A 10 -0.92 -7.13 7.79
CA TYR A 10 0.54 -7.09 7.63
C TYR A 10 1.07 -8.22 6.76
N GLU A 11 0.62 -9.46 6.95
CA GLU A 11 1.03 -10.59 6.11
C GLU A 11 0.66 -10.34 4.64
N TYR A 12 -0.54 -9.81 4.41
CA TYR A 12 -1.00 -9.54 3.06
C TYR A 12 -0.24 -8.37 2.42
N ALA A 13 -0.04 -7.26 3.14
CA ALA A 13 0.78 -6.14 2.70
C ALA A 13 2.22 -6.58 2.35
N TYR A 14 2.81 -7.45 3.18
CA TYR A 14 4.12 -8.03 2.91
C TYR A 14 4.13 -8.84 1.60
N SER A 15 3.12 -9.67 1.36
CA SER A 15 3.02 -10.44 0.12
C SER A 15 2.90 -9.55 -1.14
N LEU A 16 2.23 -8.39 -1.02
CA LEU A 16 2.12 -7.41 -2.10
C LEU A 16 3.47 -6.72 -2.35
N LEU A 17 4.23 -6.40 -1.30
CA LEU A 17 5.61 -5.90 -1.45
C LEU A 17 6.55 -6.91 -2.09
N GLU A 18 6.43 -8.19 -1.74
CA GLU A 18 7.24 -9.26 -2.35
C GLU A 18 6.89 -9.46 -3.83
N SER A 19 5.59 -9.50 -4.16
CA SER A 19 5.12 -9.69 -5.53
C SER A 19 5.42 -8.46 -6.40
N ASP A 20 4.96 -7.30 -5.95
CA ASP A 20 4.78 -6.12 -6.81
C ASP A 20 5.74 -4.98 -6.43
N GLY A 21 6.36 -5.04 -5.24
CA GLY A 21 7.18 -3.95 -4.70
C GLY A 21 6.35 -2.77 -4.22
N TYR A 22 5.04 -2.95 -4.04
CA TYR A 22 4.08 -1.87 -3.83
C TYR A 22 2.78 -2.37 -3.20
N PHE A 23 2.16 -1.53 -2.37
CA PHE A 23 0.73 -1.62 -2.05
C PHE A 23 0.15 -0.25 -1.70
N ASN A 24 -1.17 -0.10 -1.81
CA ASN A 24 -1.92 0.99 -1.18
C ASN A 24 -2.73 0.51 0.03
N ASP A 25 -3.13 1.46 0.87
CA ASP A 25 -3.96 1.29 2.06
C ASP A 25 -5.21 0.42 1.84
N GLU A 26 -5.95 0.67 0.77
CA GLU A 26 -7.17 -0.08 0.44
C GLU A 26 -6.84 -1.51 -0.02
N SER A 27 -5.87 -1.67 -0.91
CA SER A 27 -5.45 -2.97 -1.44
C SER A 27 -4.82 -3.89 -0.39
N SER A 28 -4.15 -3.32 0.61
CA SER A 28 -3.51 -4.07 1.70
C SER A 28 -4.47 -4.43 2.83
N GLY A 29 -5.62 -3.76 2.91
CA GLY A 29 -6.54 -3.84 4.04
C GLY A 29 -6.07 -3.07 5.28
N LEU A 30 -4.98 -2.31 5.18
CA LEU A 30 -4.53 -1.42 6.27
C LEU A 30 -5.37 -0.15 6.35
N SER A 31 -5.98 0.29 5.24
CA SER A 31 -6.83 1.50 5.18
C SER A 31 -6.16 2.68 5.89
N THR A 32 -6.91 3.48 6.65
CA THR A 32 -6.41 4.64 7.39
C THR A 32 -5.31 4.32 8.43
N TYR A 33 -5.12 3.04 8.80
CA TYR A 33 -4.00 2.65 9.65
C TYR A 33 -2.66 2.98 8.99
N LEU A 34 -2.54 2.75 7.67
CA LEU A 34 -1.31 3.04 6.93
C LEU A 34 -0.96 4.53 6.99
N GLN A 35 -1.96 5.42 6.91
CA GLN A 35 -1.76 6.86 7.04
C GLN A 35 -1.18 7.24 8.41
N HIS A 36 -1.75 6.71 9.48
CA HIS A 36 -1.43 7.14 10.85
C HIS A 36 -0.19 6.43 11.42
N HIS A 37 0.19 5.29 10.86
CA HIS A 37 1.21 4.40 11.41
C HIS A 37 2.21 3.92 10.34
N SER A 38 2.49 4.73 9.31
CA SER A 38 3.40 4.36 8.22
C SER A 38 4.79 3.92 8.71
N GLU A 39 5.36 4.60 9.71
CA GLU A 39 6.64 4.20 10.33
C GLU A 39 6.58 2.82 11.00
N THR A 40 5.47 2.52 11.70
CA THR A 40 5.22 1.20 12.29
C THR A 40 5.08 0.14 11.20
N VAL A 41 4.31 0.43 10.14
CA VAL A 41 4.13 -0.47 9.01
C VAL A 41 5.49 -0.78 8.37
N ILE A 42 6.29 0.24 8.08
CA ILE A 42 7.66 0.09 7.55
C ILE A 42 8.49 -0.80 8.47
N SER A 43 8.46 -0.52 9.78
CA SER A 43 9.21 -1.31 10.77
C SER A 43 8.80 -2.77 10.77
N VAL A 44 7.50 -3.06 10.72
CA VAL A 44 6.98 -4.44 10.62
C VAL A 44 7.44 -5.11 9.33
N MET A 45 7.42 -4.42 8.18
CA MET A 45 7.94 -4.99 6.92
C MET A 45 9.44 -5.31 7.05
N LYS A 46 10.23 -4.45 7.70
CA LYS A 46 11.65 -4.68 7.96
C LYS A 46 11.88 -5.87 8.90
N GLU A 47 11.13 -5.96 9.99
CA GLU A 47 11.22 -7.07 10.96
C GLU A 47 10.86 -8.42 10.33
N LYS A 48 9.96 -8.41 9.34
CA LYS A 48 9.58 -9.60 8.56
C LYS A 48 10.61 -10.01 7.50
N GLY A 49 11.64 -9.18 7.25
CA GLY A 49 12.74 -9.48 6.35
C GLY A 49 12.76 -8.73 5.03
N TYR A 50 11.96 -7.65 4.86
CA TYR A 50 11.98 -6.87 3.63
C TYR A 50 13.18 -5.92 3.57
N ASP A 51 14.17 -6.22 2.75
CA ASP A 51 15.43 -5.44 2.71
C ASP A 51 15.36 -4.15 1.89
N GLY A 52 14.41 -4.03 0.95
CA GLY A 52 14.33 -2.90 0.00
C GLY A 52 14.07 -1.53 0.66
N PRO A 53 14.61 -0.41 0.13
CA PRO A 53 14.31 0.94 0.61
C PRO A 53 12.82 1.27 0.41
N LEU A 54 12.09 1.42 1.51
CA LEU A 54 10.65 1.66 1.49
C LEU A 54 10.34 3.14 1.59
N SER A 55 9.54 3.63 0.65
CA SER A 55 9.02 4.99 0.63
C SER A 55 7.51 5.00 0.83
N PHE A 56 7.02 5.96 1.63
CA PHE A 56 5.61 6.16 1.91
C PHE A 56 5.12 7.48 1.31
N GLU A 57 4.02 7.43 0.57
CA GLU A 57 3.41 8.59 -0.05
C GLU A 57 1.88 8.56 0.04
N GLY A 58 1.26 9.69 -0.28
CA GLY A 58 -0.19 9.79 -0.39
C GLY A 58 -0.61 10.85 -1.39
N GLY A 59 -1.86 10.75 -1.83
CA GLY A 59 -2.45 11.64 -2.82
C GLY A 59 -3.96 11.72 -2.68
N TYR A 60 -4.54 12.81 -3.17
CA TYR A 60 -5.98 13.00 -3.20
C TYR A 60 -6.54 12.64 -4.58
N TYR A 61 -7.54 11.76 -4.60
CA TYR A 61 -8.23 11.31 -5.79
C TYR A 61 -9.69 11.74 -5.71
N ASN A 62 -10.15 12.44 -6.75
CA ASN A 62 -11.56 12.84 -6.84
C ASN A 62 -12.45 11.60 -6.68
N GLU A 63 -13.55 11.73 -5.93
CA GLU A 63 -14.52 10.66 -5.62
C GLU A 63 -14.04 9.56 -4.66
N ARG A 64 -12.73 9.36 -4.49
CA ARG A 64 -12.15 8.37 -3.57
C ARG A 64 -11.61 8.96 -2.27
N GLY A 65 -11.24 10.24 -2.28
CA GLY A 65 -10.62 10.90 -1.14
C GLY A 65 -9.10 10.68 -1.12
N ALA A 66 -8.53 10.68 0.09
CA ALA A 66 -7.10 10.47 0.27
C ALA A 66 -6.77 8.97 0.18
N LEU A 67 -5.74 8.63 -0.59
CA LEU A 67 -5.14 7.30 -0.65
C LEU A 67 -3.67 7.38 -0.31
N TYR A 68 -3.18 6.37 0.39
CA TYR A 68 -1.79 6.25 0.83
C TYR A 68 -1.19 4.95 0.32
N TRP A 69 0.09 4.98 -0.04
CA TRP A 69 0.80 3.83 -0.56
C TRP A 69 2.24 3.77 -0.09
N LEU A 70 2.78 2.57 -0.17
CA LEU A 70 4.14 2.24 0.21
C LEU A 70 4.78 1.43 -0.91
N PHE A 71 6.01 1.79 -1.28
CA PHE A 71 6.72 1.18 -2.42
C PHE A 71 8.22 1.05 -2.18
N ASP A 72 8.82 0.09 -2.87
CA ASP A 72 10.27 -0.15 -2.87
C ASP A 72 10.95 0.67 -3.98
N GLU A 73 11.82 1.60 -3.59
CA GLU A 73 12.55 2.50 -4.50
C GLU A 73 13.53 1.76 -5.42
N ASN A 74 14.01 0.57 -5.04
CA ASN A 74 14.85 -0.24 -5.91
C ASN A 74 14.05 -0.92 -7.04
N ARG A 75 12.74 -1.08 -6.83
CA ARG A 75 11.85 -1.79 -7.77
C ARG A 75 11.06 -0.85 -8.66
N MET A 76 10.73 0.34 -8.14
CA MET A 76 10.00 1.34 -8.91
C MET A 76 10.29 2.75 -8.41
N ASP A 77 10.12 3.71 -9.31
CA ASP A 77 10.10 5.11 -8.92
C ASP A 77 8.70 5.55 -8.46
N ARG A 78 8.67 6.78 -7.97
CA ARG A 78 7.45 7.47 -7.52
C ARG A 78 6.38 7.54 -8.61
N ASP A 79 6.76 7.87 -9.84
CA ASP A 79 5.81 8.05 -10.94
C ASP A 79 5.11 6.72 -11.28
N LYS A 80 5.85 5.61 -11.21
CA LYS A 80 5.30 4.29 -11.39
C LYS A 80 4.37 3.88 -10.25
N ALA A 81 4.72 4.18 -9.00
CA ALA A 81 3.84 3.94 -7.86
C ALA A 81 2.50 4.70 -8.03
N ILE A 82 2.56 5.98 -8.45
CA ILE A 82 1.38 6.79 -8.78
C ILE A 82 0.56 6.16 -9.92
N GLU A 83 1.20 5.64 -10.96
CA GLU A 83 0.52 4.94 -12.05
C GLU A 83 -0.26 3.72 -11.55
N LEU A 84 0.32 2.94 -10.61
CA LEU A 84 -0.34 1.79 -9.99
C LEU A 84 -1.52 2.20 -9.12
N THR A 85 -1.40 3.25 -8.31
CA THR A 85 -2.53 3.80 -7.54
C THR A 85 -3.66 4.25 -8.47
N ASN A 86 -3.33 4.97 -9.54
CA ASN A 86 -4.30 5.42 -10.53
C ASN A 86 -5.02 4.26 -11.21
N LYS A 87 -4.30 3.18 -11.55
CA LYS A 87 -4.88 1.96 -12.11
C LYS A 87 -5.85 1.31 -11.14
N TRP A 88 -5.48 1.21 -9.86
CA TRP A 88 -6.36 0.68 -8.82
C TRP A 88 -7.63 1.53 -8.68
N VAL A 89 -7.50 2.87 -8.63
CA VAL A 89 -8.66 3.78 -8.55
C VAL A 89 -9.63 3.56 -9.72
N LYS A 90 -9.11 3.47 -10.94
CA LYS A 90 -9.92 3.23 -12.15
C LYS A 90 -10.60 1.86 -12.11
N SER A 91 -9.91 0.81 -11.68
CA SER A 91 -10.51 -0.54 -11.63
C SER A 91 -11.65 -0.64 -10.63
N GLN A 92 -11.65 0.18 -9.57
CA GLN A 92 -12.78 0.23 -8.62
C GLN A 92 -13.99 0.99 -9.19
N GLN A 93 -13.80 1.94 -10.12
CA GLN A 93 -14.90 2.67 -10.77
C GLN A 93 -15.66 1.83 -11.79
N GLU A 94 -15.05 0.79 -12.36
CA GLU A 94 -15.71 -0.12 -13.32
C GLU A 94 -16.60 -1.17 -12.63
N ILE A 95 -16.56 -1.27 -11.30
CA ILE A 95 -17.30 -2.25 -10.49
C ILE A 95 -18.57 -1.62 -9.87
N GLU A 96 -18.73 -0.30 -9.96
CA GLU A 96 -19.90 0.48 -9.49
C GLU A 96 -20.94 0.69 -10.59
#